data_AF-A0A6J1C5C6-F1
#
_entry.id   AF-A0A6J1C5C6-F1
#
_cell.length_a   1.000
_cell.length_b   1.000
_cell.length_c   1.000
_cell.angle_alpha   90.00
_cell.angle_beta   90.00
_cell.angle_gamma   90.00
#
_symmetry.space_group_name_H-M   'P 1'
#
loop_
_entity.id
_entity.type
_entity.pdbx_description
1 polymer ?
#
loop_
_entity_poly.entity_id
_entity_poly.type
_entity_poly.pdbx_seq_one_letter_code
_entity_poly.pdbx_strand_id
1 'polypeptide(L)'
;LVVHVLVSWLLVYGLKLGLVGTAVTINFSWWVLVFGLLIYTVSGGCPLTWTGFSVEAFSGLWEFVKLSAASGLMLCLENWYYRILIVMAGNLENAKIAVDALSVCMTINGWELMIPLAFFAGSGVRVANELGAGNGKGAKFATMVAVVTSVIIGLFFWVLIMIFDSKIALIFTSSKAVLKEVKKLSVLLAFSILLNSVQPILSGVAVGSGWQSYVAYVNLGCYYLIGLPLGFLMGRGFNQGVMGIWAGMIFGGTAIQTLILSIMTIRCDWDKEAEKASMHIKKWAEETPEH
;
A
#
# COMPACT_ATOMS: atom_id res chain seq x y z
N LEU A 1 13.62 -0.17 -15.72
CA LEU A 1 14.42 -1.28 -15.15
C LEU A 1 15.77 -1.45 -15.87
N VAL A 2 15.80 -1.68 -17.19
CA VAL A 2 17.06 -1.88 -17.94
C VAL A 2 18.06 -0.74 -17.76
N VAL A 3 17.61 0.52 -17.91
CA VAL A 3 18.45 1.71 -17.66
C VAL A 3 19.00 1.71 -16.24
N HIS A 4 18.17 1.45 -15.23
CA HIS A 4 18.60 1.40 -13.83
C HIS A 4 19.67 0.33 -13.58
N VAL A 5 19.53 -0.87 -14.17
CA VAL A 5 20.49 -1.97 -14.04
C VAL A 5 21.84 -1.59 -14.66
N LEU A 6 21.82 -1.04 -15.88
CA LEU A 6 23.04 -0.62 -16.58
C LEU A 6 23.79 0.49 -15.84
N VAL A 7 23.06 1.51 -15.40
CA VAL A 7 23.63 2.64 -14.64
C VAL A 7 24.15 2.18 -13.28
N SER A 8 23.44 1.26 -12.61
CA SER A 8 23.90 0.68 -11.33
C SER A 8 25.19 -0.10 -11.52
N TRP A 9 25.26 -0.92 -12.57
CA TRP A 9 26.48 -1.65 -12.90
C TRP A 9 27.65 -0.70 -13.15
N LEU A 10 27.43 0.34 -13.94
CA LEU A 10 28.46 1.32 -14.26
C LEU A 10 28.92 2.10 -13.02
N LEU A 11 28.00 2.66 -12.22
CA LEU A 11 28.36 3.52 -11.09
C LEU A 11 28.91 2.74 -9.89
N VAL A 12 28.39 1.53 -9.64
CA VAL A 12 28.79 0.71 -8.49
C VAL A 12 29.99 -0.16 -8.81
N TYR A 13 30.00 -0.89 -9.94
CA TYR A 13 31.09 -1.82 -10.27
C TYR A 13 32.15 -1.17 -11.16
N GLY A 14 31.75 -0.39 -12.16
CA GLY A 14 32.68 0.29 -13.07
C GLY A 14 33.46 1.41 -12.37
N LEU A 15 32.73 2.40 -11.85
CA LEU A 15 33.27 3.62 -11.25
C LEU A 15 33.52 3.50 -9.74
N LYS A 16 33.08 2.40 -9.10
CA LYS A 16 33.33 2.08 -7.68
C LYS A 16 32.96 3.21 -6.72
N LEU A 17 31.90 3.94 -7.01
CA LEU A 17 31.46 5.10 -6.21
C LEU A 17 30.76 4.71 -4.90
N GLY A 18 30.75 3.41 -4.56
CA GLY A 18 30.23 2.89 -3.30
C GLY A 18 28.77 3.28 -3.05
N LEU A 19 28.45 3.56 -1.79
CA LEU A 19 27.09 3.92 -1.35
C LEU A 19 26.54 5.16 -2.04
N VAL A 20 27.39 6.17 -2.25
CA VAL A 20 27.00 7.43 -2.93
C VAL A 20 26.60 7.14 -4.37
N GLY A 21 27.37 6.30 -5.09
CA GLY A 21 27.02 5.85 -6.44
C GLY A 21 25.65 5.18 -6.52
N THR A 22 25.35 4.29 -5.56
CA THR A 22 24.04 3.63 -5.46
C THR A 22 22.90 4.64 -5.25
N ALA A 23 23.09 5.60 -4.34
CA ALA A 23 22.10 6.64 -4.06
C ALA A 23 21.88 7.59 -5.25
N VAL A 24 22.93 7.94 -5.99
CA VAL A 24 22.81 8.76 -7.20
C VAL A 24 22.06 7.99 -8.29
N THR A 25 22.36 6.70 -8.46
CA THR A 25 21.73 5.86 -9.49
C THR A 25 20.22 5.75 -9.32
N ILE A 26 19.73 5.57 -8.09
CA ILE A 26 18.30 5.48 -7.82
C ILE A 26 17.60 6.81 -8.12
N ASN A 27 18.17 7.94 -7.72
CA ASN A 27 17.63 9.26 -8.01
C ASN A 27 17.58 9.52 -9.53
N PHE A 28 18.65 9.21 -10.25
CA PHE A 28 18.70 9.32 -11.70
C PHE A 28 17.57 8.52 -12.36
N SER A 29 17.32 7.29 -11.89
CA SER A 29 16.30 6.41 -12.47
C SER A 29 14.88 6.95 -12.28
N TRP A 30 14.61 7.61 -11.15
CA TRP A 30 13.33 8.31 -10.93
C TRP A 30 13.18 9.50 -11.88
N TRP A 31 14.22 10.31 -12.07
CA TRP A 31 14.17 11.44 -13.00
C TRP A 31 13.96 11.03 -14.45
N VAL A 32 14.53 9.89 -14.88
CA VAL A 32 14.26 9.33 -16.21
C VAL A 32 12.77 9.06 -16.42
N LEU A 33 12.06 8.55 -15.39
CA LEU A 33 10.61 8.36 -15.46
C LEU A 33 9.86 9.69 -15.53
N VAL A 34 10.25 10.68 -14.71
CA VAL A 34 9.64 12.02 -14.71
C VAL A 34 9.75 12.67 -16.09
N PHE A 35 10.96 12.73 -16.65
CA PHE A 35 11.18 13.30 -17.98
C PHE A 35 10.49 12.48 -19.07
N GLY A 36 10.50 11.16 -18.98
CA GLY A 36 9.81 10.29 -19.94
C GLY A 36 8.30 10.54 -19.98
N LEU A 37 7.64 10.63 -18.82
CA LEU A 37 6.21 10.94 -18.72
C LEU A 37 5.92 12.37 -19.19
N LEU A 38 6.75 13.34 -18.82
CA LEU A 38 6.59 14.72 -19.26
C LEU A 38 6.68 14.83 -20.79
N ILE A 39 7.72 14.23 -21.39
CA ILE A 39 7.90 14.19 -22.85
C ILE A 39 6.69 13.54 -23.52
N TYR A 40 6.24 12.39 -23.00
CA TYR A 40 5.07 11.71 -23.53
C TYR A 40 3.82 12.61 -23.54
N THR A 41 3.56 13.32 -22.44
CA THR A 41 2.42 14.23 -22.33
C THR A 41 2.53 15.42 -23.29
N VAL A 42 3.67 16.11 -23.33
CA VAL A 42 3.84 17.31 -24.19
C VAL A 42 4.01 16.99 -25.66
N SER A 43 4.46 15.79 -26.02
CA SER A 43 4.59 15.33 -27.42
C SER A 43 3.29 14.77 -28.00
N GLY A 44 2.14 15.01 -27.35
CA GLY A 44 0.82 14.65 -27.89
C GLY A 44 0.31 13.27 -27.45
N GLY A 45 0.90 12.65 -26.43
CA GLY A 45 0.40 11.38 -25.87
C GLY A 45 -0.92 11.50 -25.09
N CYS A 46 -1.32 12.72 -24.73
CA CYS A 46 -2.56 13.01 -23.99
C CYS A 46 -3.35 14.20 -24.59
N PRO A 47 -3.77 14.14 -25.87
CA PRO A 47 -4.28 15.32 -26.58
C PRO A 47 -5.64 15.83 -26.06
N LEU A 48 -6.41 14.97 -25.37
CA LEU A 48 -7.73 15.31 -24.84
C LEU A 48 -7.68 15.92 -23.44
N THR A 49 -6.59 15.74 -22.70
CA THR A 49 -6.49 16.15 -21.29
C THR A 49 -5.36 17.13 -21.02
N TRP A 50 -4.34 17.19 -21.88
CA TRP A 50 -3.26 18.15 -21.78
C TRP A 50 -3.55 19.39 -22.62
N THR A 51 -3.85 20.51 -21.96
CA THR A 51 -4.13 21.81 -22.59
C THR A 51 -2.93 22.77 -22.57
N GLY A 52 -1.77 22.32 -22.10
CA GLY A 52 -0.57 23.15 -21.93
C GLY A 52 -0.39 23.65 -20.50
N PHE A 53 0.62 24.51 -20.31
CA PHE A 53 0.87 25.13 -19.01
C PHE A 53 -0.07 26.31 -18.80
N SER A 54 -0.71 26.37 -17.64
CA SER A 54 -1.73 27.37 -17.32
C SER A 54 -1.67 27.77 -15.85
N VAL A 55 -2.03 29.00 -15.52
CA VAL A 55 -2.02 29.52 -14.13
C VAL A 55 -3.14 28.87 -13.29
N GLU A 56 -4.16 28.35 -13.95
CA GLU A 56 -5.26 27.55 -13.39
C GLU A 56 -4.72 26.31 -12.64
N ALA A 57 -3.51 25.82 -12.95
CA ALA A 57 -2.85 24.76 -12.19
C ALA A 57 -2.58 25.13 -10.72
N PHE A 58 -2.57 26.44 -10.40
CA PHE A 58 -2.42 26.95 -9.04
C PHE A 58 -3.77 27.25 -8.36
N SER A 59 -4.90 26.95 -9.02
CA SER A 59 -6.23 26.98 -8.40
C SER A 59 -6.48 25.73 -7.56
N GLY A 60 -7.29 25.84 -6.50
CA GLY A 60 -7.67 24.67 -5.69
C GLY A 60 -6.57 23.99 -4.87
N LEU A 61 -5.36 24.57 -4.80
CA LEU A 61 -4.20 23.95 -4.15
C LEU A 61 -4.47 23.56 -2.70
N TRP A 62 -5.25 24.34 -1.96
CA TRP A 62 -5.58 24.01 -0.57
C TRP A 62 -6.38 22.71 -0.44
N GLU A 63 -7.42 22.54 -1.27
CA GLU A 63 -8.21 21.30 -1.28
C GLU A 63 -7.36 20.12 -1.75
N PHE A 64 -6.51 20.32 -2.76
CA PHE A 64 -5.56 19.30 -3.21
C PHE A 64 -4.58 18.90 -2.10
N VAL A 65 -3.98 19.86 -1.39
CA VAL A 65 -3.04 19.60 -0.29
C VAL A 65 -3.74 18.88 0.85
N LYS A 66 -4.96 19.31 1.24
CA LYS A 66 -5.75 18.66 2.29
C LYS A 66 -6.08 17.20 1.93
N LEU A 67 -6.50 16.94 0.69
CA LEU A 67 -6.79 15.61 0.18
C LEU A 67 -5.53 14.74 0.16
N SER A 68 -4.43 15.29 -0.39
CA SER A 68 -3.15 14.60 -0.52
C SER A 68 -2.51 14.30 0.83
N ALA A 69 -2.60 15.22 1.79
CA ALA A 69 -2.10 15.02 3.15
C ALA A 69 -2.87 13.89 3.86
N ALA A 70 -4.19 13.81 3.69
CA ALA A 70 -4.99 12.72 4.25
C ALA A 70 -4.59 11.35 3.64
N SER A 71 -4.46 11.27 2.31
CA SER A 71 -3.98 10.05 1.63
C SER A 71 -2.54 9.68 2.04
N GLY A 72 -1.65 10.67 2.13
CA GLY A 72 -0.27 10.49 2.54
C GLY A 72 -0.18 9.99 3.98
N LEU A 73 -0.96 10.56 4.91
CA LEU A 73 -1.02 10.11 6.29
C LEU A 73 -1.57 8.69 6.39
N MET A 74 -2.65 8.37 5.67
CA MET A 74 -3.24 7.02 5.62
C MET A 74 -2.19 5.96 5.26
N LEU A 75 -1.45 6.17 4.17
CA LEU A 75 -0.39 5.26 3.71
C LEU A 75 0.84 5.25 4.64
N CYS A 76 1.21 6.41 5.21
CA CYS A 76 2.31 6.48 6.16
C CYS A 76 2.01 5.70 7.44
N LEU A 77 0.79 5.80 7.98
CA LEU A 77 0.35 5.05 9.15
C LEU A 77 0.44 3.54 8.91
N GLU A 78 0.02 3.06 7.74
CA GLU A 78 0.13 1.66 7.34
C GLU A 78 1.59 1.19 7.25
N ASN A 79 2.44 1.97 6.57
CA ASN A 79 3.85 1.61 6.39
C ASN A 79 4.65 1.69 7.70
N TRP A 80 4.40 2.70 8.53
CA TRP A 80 5.06 2.85 9.83
C TRP A 80 4.66 1.74 10.80
N TYR A 81 3.42 1.25 10.72
CA TYR A 81 2.97 0.13 11.53
C TYR A 81 3.88 -1.10 11.38
N TYR A 82 4.21 -1.51 10.14
CA TYR A 82 5.14 -2.61 9.90
C TYR A 82 6.60 -2.29 10.28
N ARG A 83 7.03 -1.02 10.21
CA ARG A 83 8.37 -0.64 10.69
C ARG A 83 8.48 -0.73 12.22
N ILE A 84 7.40 -0.39 12.93
CA ILE A 84 7.35 -0.51 14.39
C ILE A 84 7.45 -2.00 14.79
N LEU A 85 6.80 -2.90 14.06
CA LEU A 85 6.93 -4.35 14.29
C LEU A 85 8.41 -4.81 14.25
N ILE A 86 9.17 -4.37 13.24
CA ILE A 86 10.59 -4.69 13.10
C ILE A 86 11.39 -4.11 14.28
N VAL A 87 11.14 -2.85 14.66
CA VAL A 87 11.81 -2.21 15.80
C VAL A 87 11.50 -2.92 17.12
N MET A 88 10.24 -3.32 17.35
CA MET A 88 9.84 -4.06 18.55
C MET A 88 10.49 -5.44 18.61
N ALA A 89 10.59 -6.14 17.48
CA ALA A 89 11.29 -7.42 17.39
C ALA A 89 12.80 -7.29 17.68
N GLY A 90 13.40 -6.16 17.31
CA GLY A 90 14.80 -5.84 17.61
C GLY A 90 15.11 -5.63 19.10
N ASN A 91 14.08 -5.46 19.94
CA ASN A 91 14.23 -5.25 21.39
C ASN A 91 13.92 -6.53 22.20
N LEU A 92 14.09 -7.71 21.61
CA LEU A 92 13.94 -9.02 22.25
C LEU A 92 15.30 -9.65 22.56
N GLU A 93 15.37 -10.54 23.54
CA GLU A 93 16.63 -11.16 23.98
C GLU A 93 17.36 -11.94 22.85
N ASN A 94 16.61 -12.59 21.95
CA ASN A 94 17.13 -13.25 20.74
C ASN A 94 16.94 -12.41 19.47
N ALA A 95 17.11 -11.07 19.58
CA ALA A 95 16.79 -10.12 18.52
C ALA A 95 17.40 -10.48 17.16
N LYS A 96 18.66 -10.94 17.10
CA LYS A 96 19.33 -11.19 15.81
C LYS A 96 18.59 -12.21 14.94
N ILE A 97 18.32 -13.41 15.47
CA ILE A 97 17.64 -14.48 14.72
C ILE A 97 16.21 -14.06 14.41
N ALA A 98 15.54 -13.42 15.36
CA ALA A 98 14.14 -13.04 15.22
C ALA A 98 13.94 -11.91 14.19
N VAL A 99 14.82 -10.91 14.17
CA VAL A 99 14.85 -9.82 13.18
C VAL A 99 15.26 -10.34 11.82
N ASP A 100 16.25 -11.24 11.71
CA ASP A 100 16.64 -11.84 10.43
C ASP A 100 15.46 -12.61 9.82
N ALA A 101 14.78 -13.45 10.61
CA ALA A 101 13.61 -14.20 10.17
C ALA A 101 12.44 -13.28 9.79
N LEU A 102 12.15 -12.27 10.61
CA LEU A 102 11.11 -11.29 10.35
C LEU A 102 11.41 -10.49 9.08
N SER A 103 12.67 -10.11 8.83
CA SER A 103 13.08 -9.37 7.64
C SER A 103 12.88 -10.20 6.37
N VAL A 104 13.17 -11.50 6.41
CA VAL A 104 12.86 -12.43 5.31
C VAL A 104 11.36 -12.45 5.05
N CYS A 105 10.54 -12.64 6.10
CA CYS A 105 9.09 -12.67 5.93
C CYS A 105 8.52 -11.34 5.42
N MET A 106 9.01 -10.20 5.92
CA MET A 106 8.60 -8.87 5.47
C MET A 106 9.02 -8.58 4.04
N THR A 107 10.15 -9.12 3.58
CA THR A 107 10.57 -9.01 2.18
C THR A 107 9.61 -9.79 1.26
N ILE A 108 9.24 -11.01 1.64
CA ILE A 108 8.24 -11.81 0.91
C ILE A 108 6.89 -11.08 0.88
N ASN A 109 6.43 -10.57 2.03
CA ASN A 109 5.20 -9.76 2.10
C ASN A 109 5.30 -8.51 1.23
N GLY A 110 6.46 -7.83 1.20
CA GLY A 110 6.67 -6.64 0.38
C GLY A 110 6.63 -6.92 -1.13
N TRP A 111 7.08 -8.09 -1.58
CA TRP A 111 6.95 -8.52 -2.97
C TRP A 111 5.49 -8.80 -3.34
N GLU A 112 4.77 -9.51 -2.49
CA GLU A 112 3.35 -9.78 -2.68
C GLU A 112 2.53 -8.49 -2.69
N LEU A 113 2.81 -7.58 -1.75
CA LEU A 113 2.11 -6.30 -1.58
C LEU A 113 2.11 -5.42 -2.84
N MET A 114 3.07 -5.59 -3.75
CA MET A 114 3.07 -4.88 -5.04
C MET A 114 1.82 -5.19 -5.88
N ILE A 115 1.25 -6.39 -5.73
CA ILE A 115 0.03 -6.80 -6.43
C ILE A 115 -1.19 -6.06 -5.83
N PRO A 116 -1.52 -6.16 -4.52
CA PRO A 116 -2.57 -5.34 -3.91
C PRO A 116 -2.38 -3.84 -4.11
N LEU A 117 -1.14 -3.33 -4.14
CA LEU A 117 -0.89 -1.90 -4.38
C LEU A 117 -1.23 -1.48 -5.81
N ALA A 118 -1.04 -2.37 -6.79
CA ALA A 118 -1.51 -2.15 -8.16
C ALA A 118 -3.05 -2.12 -8.21
N PHE A 119 -3.71 -3.04 -7.48
CA PHE A 119 -5.17 -3.00 -7.35
C PHE A 119 -5.67 -1.76 -6.60
N PHE A 120 -4.97 -1.28 -5.56
CA PHE A 120 -5.27 -0.02 -4.86
C PHE A 120 -5.35 1.13 -5.86
N ALA A 121 -4.35 1.26 -6.74
CA ALA A 121 -4.32 2.33 -7.74
C ALA A 121 -5.42 2.13 -8.80
N GLY A 122 -5.56 0.92 -9.32
CA GLY A 122 -6.55 0.60 -10.36
C GLY A 122 -8.00 0.73 -9.90
N SER A 123 -8.33 0.22 -8.72
CA SER A 123 -9.66 0.32 -8.13
C SER A 123 -10.00 1.76 -7.79
N GLY A 124 -9.06 2.51 -7.21
CA GLY A 124 -9.24 3.93 -6.90
C GLY A 124 -9.58 4.76 -8.14
N VAL A 125 -8.82 4.60 -9.22
CA VAL A 125 -9.09 5.30 -10.50
C VAL A 125 -10.43 4.88 -11.08
N ARG A 126 -10.75 3.57 -11.10
CA ARG A 126 -12.02 3.11 -11.69
C ARG A 126 -13.23 3.60 -10.91
N VAL A 127 -13.18 3.52 -9.58
CA VAL A 127 -14.25 4.01 -8.70
C VAL A 127 -14.42 5.52 -8.86
N ALA A 128 -13.33 6.29 -8.85
CA ALA A 128 -13.40 7.73 -9.06
C ALA A 128 -14.05 8.11 -10.40
N ASN A 129 -13.71 7.41 -11.48
CA ASN A 129 -14.28 7.66 -12.80
C ASN A 129 -15.79 7.33 -12.86
N GLU A 130 -16.20 6.21 -12.28
CA GLU A 130 -17.63 5.82 -12.25
C GLU A 130 -18.46 6.78 -11.39
N LEU A 131 -17.94 7.19 -10.22
CA LEU A 131 -18.59 8.18 -9.37
C LEU A 131 -18.67 9.55 -10.05
N GLY A 132 -17.60 9.99 -10.70
CA GLY A 132 -17.58 11.24 -11.47
C GLY A 132 -18.56 11.24 -12.65
N ALA A 133 -18.80 10.07 -13.24
CA ALA A 133 -19.83 9.88 -14.27
C ALA A 133 -21.27 9.76 -13.72
N GLY A 134 -21.46 9.85 -12.39
CA GLY A 134 -22.77 9.69 -11.76
C GLY A 134 -23.26 8.22 -11.71
N ASN A 135 -22.38 7.25 -11.92
CA ASN A 135 -22.71 5.82 -11.99
C ASN A 135 -22.33 5.07 -10.70
N GLY A 136 -23.15 5.22 -9.65
CA GLY A 136 -22.95 4.52 -8.36
C GLY A 136 -22.91 2.99 -8.49
N LYS A 137 -23.77 2.42 -9.34
CA LYS A 137 -23.79 0.98 -9.63
C LYS A 137 -22.49 0.50 -10.26
N GLY A 138 -21.93 1.28 -11.19
CA GLY A 138 -20.63 1.02 -11.80
C GLY A 138 -19.48 1.03 -10.78
N ALA A 139 -19.48 2.02 -9.89
CA ALA A 139 -18.48 2.12 -8.81
C ALA A 139 -18.55 0.91 -7.85
N LYS A 140 -19.75 0.49 -7.47
CA LYS A 140 -19.98 -0.72 -6.66
C LYS A 140 -19.49 -1.99 -7.37
N PHE A 141 -19.80 -2.13 -8.66
CA PHE A 141 -19.38 -3.28 -9.45
C PHE A 141 -17.85 -3.35 -9.59
N ALA A 142 -17.20 -2.22 -9.89
CA ALA A 142 -15.74 -2.13 -9.97
C ALA A 142 -15.07 -2.53 -8.65
N THR A 143 -15.61 -2.04 -7.53
CA THR A 143 -15.16 -2.42 -6.18
C THR A 143 -15.26 -3.93 -5.95
N MET A 144 -16.41 -4.52 -6.27
CA MET A 144 -16.65 -5.96 -6.09
C MET A 144 -15.68 -6.80 -6.93
N VAL A 145 -15.49 -6.45 -8.22
CA VAL A 145 -14.58 -7.17 -9.11
C VAL A 145 -13.14 -7.08 -8.60
N ALA A 146 -12.69 -5.90 -8.18
CA ALA A 146 -11.34 -5.71 -7.66
C ALA A 146 -11.10 -6.54 -6.39
N VAL A 147 -12.03 -6.51 -5.43
CA VAL A 147 -11.93 -7.26 -4.17
C VAL A 147 -11.95 -8.76 -4.42
N VAL A 148 -12.91 -9.27 -5.19
CA VAL A 148 -13.02 -10.72 -5.48
C VAL A 148 -11.78 -11.23 -6.19
N THR A 149 -11.31 -10.52 -7.22
CA THR A 149 -10.09 -10.91 -7.95
C THR A 149 -8.87 -10.93 -7.03
N SER A 150 -8.72 -9.90 -6.20
CA SER A 150 -7.59 -9.80 -5.28
C SER A 150 -7.64 -10.88 -4.18
N VAL A 151 -8.82 -11.22 -3.66
CA VAL A 151 -9.00 -12.34 -2.72
C VAL A 151 -8.59 -13.67 -3.34
N ILE A 152 -8.95 -13.93 -4.60
CA ILE A 152 -8.55 -15.17 -5.29
C ILE A 152 -7.01 -15.24 -5.40
N ILE A 153 -6.37 -14.13 -5.77
CA ILE A 153 -4.90 -14.06 -5.85
C ILE A 153 -4.27 -14.21 -4.46
N GLY A 154 -4.82 -13.54 -3.44
CA GLY A 154 -4.36 -13.64 -2.06
C GLY A 154 -4.49 -15.06 -1.50
N LEU A 155 -5.58 -15.77 -1.80
CA LEU A 155 -5.76 -17.18 -1.44
C LEU A 155 -4.70 -18.07 -2.12
N PHE A 156 -4.38 -17.81 -3.38
CA PHE A 156 -3.32 -18.54 -4.07
C PHE A 156 -1.97 -18.34 -3.37
N PHE A 157 -1.57 -17.11 -3.03
CA PHE A 157 -0.33 -16.86 -2.30
C PHE A 157 -0.37 -17.38 -0.87
N TRP A 158 -1.51 -17.31 -0.19
CA TRP A 158 -1.71 -17.90 1.13
C TRP A 158 -1.42 -19.41 1.10
N VAL A 159 -2.01 -20.14 0.15
CA VAL A 159 -1.74 -21.58 -0.04
C VAL A 159 -0.27 -21.82 -0.37
N LEU A 160 0.32 -21.01 -1.25
CA LEU A 160 1.73 -21.13 -1.65
C LEU A 160 2.66 -21.02 -0.43
N ILE A 161 2.47 -20.01 0.41
CA ILE A 161 3.29 -19.81 1.62
C ILE A 161 3.08 -20.94 2.62
N MET A 162 1.85 -21.44 2.77
CA MET A 162 1.56 -22.57 3.65
C MET A 162 2.21 -23.89 3.18
N ILE A 163 2.25 -24.14 1.87
CA ILE A 163 2.86 -25.36 1.30
C ILE A 163 4.38 -25.32 1.37
N PHE A 164 4.98 -24.19 0.97
CA PHE A 164 6.43 -24.09 0.86
C PHE A 164 7.11 -23.64 2.14
N ASP A 165 6.39 -23.08 3.11
CA ASP A 165 6.87 -22.68 4.44
C ASP A 165 8.24 -21.96 4.42
N SER A 166 9.17 -22.43 5.25
CA SER A 166 10.58 -22.08 5.28
C SER A 166 11.39 -22.39 4.03
N LYS A 167 10.91 -23.20 3.07
CA LYS A 167 11.67 -23.47 1.83
C LYS A 167 11.81 -22.23 0.96
N ILE A 168 10.81 -21.34 0.94
CA ILE A 168 10.92 -20.05 0.24
C ILE A 168 12.06 -19.21 0.84
N ALA A 169 12.30 -19.31 2.15
CA ALA A 169 13.34 -18.56 2.82
C ALA A 169 14.78 -18.96 2.43
N LEU A 170 14.96 -20.12 1.77
CA LEU A 170 16.26 -20.57 1.29
C LEU A 170 16.88 -19.64 0.25
N ILE A 171 16.08 -18.82 -0.45
CA ILE A 171 16.61 -17.82 -1.39
C ILE A 171 17.28 -16.64 -0.67
N PHE A 172 16.99 -16.43 0.62
CA PHE A 172 17.51 -15.32 1.42
C PHE A 172 18.60 -15.75 2.39
N THR A 173 18.52 -16.96 2.93
CA THR A 173 19.45 -17.40 3.99
C THR A 173 19.69 -18.91 3.97
N SER A 174 20.92 -19.29 4.29
CA SER A 174 21.35 -20.66 4.53
C SER A 174 21.38 -21.03 6.02
N SER A 175 21.08 -20.08 6.92
CA SER A 175 21.13 -20.30 8.37
C SER A 175 19.95 -21.16 8.85
N LYS A 176 20.24 -22.36 9.33
CA LYS A 176 19.23 -23.29 9.89
C LYS A 176 18.42 -22.67 11.04
N ALA A 177 19.05 -21.82 11.86
CA ALA A 177 18.37 -21.15 12.96
C ALA A 177 17.31 -20.16 12.46
N VAL A 178 17.64 -19.38 11.41
CA VAL A 178 16.71 -18.42 10.80
C VAL A 178 15.58 -19.16 10.07
N LEU A 179 15.89 -20.23 9.33
CA LEU A 179 14.87 -21.03 8.63
C LEU A 179 13.86 -21.66 9.60
N LYS A 180 14.32 -22.15 10.76
CA LYS A 180 13.44 -22.68 11.81
C LYS A 180 12.50 -21.62 12.36
N GLU A 181 12.98 -20.39 12.50
CA GLU A 181 12.16 -19.28 12.99
C GLU A 181 11.18 -18.79 11.92
N VAL A 182 11.60 -18.67 10.65
CA VAL A 182 10.70 -18.37 9.53
C VAL A 182 9.59 -19.42 9.43
N LYS A 183 9.90 -20.70 9.65
CA LYS A 183 8.89 -21.77 9.67
C LYS A 183 7.80 -21.52 10.71
N LYS A 184 8.14 -20.98 11.88
CA LYS A 184 7.14 -20.64 12.91
C LYS A 184 6.30 -19.45 12.50
N LEU A 185 6.92 -18.48 11.82
CA LEU A 185 6.27 -17.25 11.36
C LEU A 185 5.46 -17.42 10.07
N SER A 186 5.66 -18.51 9.31
CA SER A 186 5.05 -18.69 7.98
C SER A 186 3.52 -18.65 8.00
N VAL A 187 2.91 -19.16 9.07
CA VAL A 187 1.45 -19.09 9.26
C VAL A 187 1.00 -17.64 9.40
N LEU A 188 1.66 -16.85 10.25
CA LEU A 188 1.35 -15.43 10.42
C LEU A 188 1.62 -14.62 9.14
N LEU A 189 2.68 -14.98 8.40
CA LEU A 189 2.96 -14.40 7.09
C LEU A 189 1.83 -14.70 6.09
N ALA A 190 1.38 -15.95 6.01
CA ALA A 190 0.29 -16.33 5.11
C ALA A 190 -0.98 -15.53 5.44
N PHE A 191 -1.40 -15.48 6.70
CA PHE A 191 -2.57 -14.68 7.11
C PHE A 191 -2.37 -13.18 6.87
N SER A 192 -1.15 -12.65 7.03
CA SER A 192 -0.84 -11.26 6.69
C SER A 192 -1.07 -10.99 5.21
N ILE A 193 -0.58 -11.87 4.34
CA ILE A 193 -0.78 -11.78 2.88
C ILE A 193 -2.27 -11.80 2.54
N LEU A 194 -3.04 -12.72 3.14
CA LEU A 194 -4.47 -12.81 2.87
C LEU A 194 -5.25 -11.56 3.31
N LEU A 195 -4.88 -10.94 4.43
CA LEU A 195 -5.50 -9.68 4.86
C LEU A 195 -5.06 -8.51 3.97
N ASN A 196 -3.77 -8.47 3.63
CA ASN A 196 -3.18 -7.49 2.72
C ASN A 196 -3.66 -7.64 1.28
N SER A 197 -4.31 -8.75 0.91
CA SER A 197 -4.96 -8.87 -0.39
C SER A 197 -6.34 -8.21 -0.45
N VAL A 198 -6.88 -7.73 0.69
CA VAL A 198 -8.18 -7.05 0.74
C VAL A 198 -8.02 -5.60 1.15
N GLN A 199 -7.25 -5.36 2.22
CA GLN A 199 -7.12 -4.05 2.85
C GLN A 199 -6.70 -2.92 1.88
N PRO A 200 -5.64 -3.04 1.07
CA PRO A 200 -5.23 -2.00 0.14
C PRO A 200 -6.30 -1.71 -0.92
N ILE A 201 -7.07 -2.71 -1.33
CA ILE A 201 -8.09 -2.51 -2.37
C ILE A 201 -9.21 -1.63 -1.82
N LEU A 202 -9.63 -1.89 -0.57
CA LEU A 202 -10.62 -1.06 0.13
C LEU A 202 -10.08 0.35 0.42
N SER A 203 -8.81 0.49 0.79
CA SER A 203 -8.16 1.81 0.91
C SER A 203 -8.13 2.54 -0.44
N GLY A 204 -7.88 1.84 -1.55
CA GLY A 204 -7.88 2.41 -2.90
C GLY A 204 -9.27 2.87 -3.32
N VAL A 205 -10.28 2.05 -3.05
CA VAL A 205 -11.70 2.41 -3.23
C VAL A 205 -12.06 3.64 -2.40
N ALA A 206 -11.62 3.70 -1.14
CA ALA A 206 -11.85 4.86 -0.29
C ALA A 206 -11.19 6.12 -0.83
N VAL A 207 -9.97 6.04 -1.38
CA VAL A 207 -9.32 7.18 -2.07
C VAL A 207 -10.12 7.58 -3.31
N GLY A 208 -10.58 6.62 -4.11
CA GLY A 208 -11.43 6.88 -5.28
C GLY A 208 -12.77 7.53 -4.94
N SER A 209 -13.32 7.22 -3.76
CA SER A 209 -14.55 7.82 -3.22
C SER A 209 -14.32 9.08 -2.39
N GLY A 210 -13.07 9.51 -2.17
CA GLY A 210 -12.74 10.69 -1.36
C GLY A 210 -12.84 10.51 0.17
N TRP A 211 -12.85 9.27 0.67
CA TRP A 211 -12.97 8.93 2.09
C TRP A 211 -11.63 8.79 2.83
N GLN A 212 -10.49 9.11 2.22
CA GLN A 212 -9.16 8.89 2.82
C GLN A 212 -9.01 9.45 4.25
N SER A 213 -9.68 10.57 4.58
CA SER A 213 -9.66 11.12 5.94
C SER A 213 -10.30 10.18 6.96
N TYR A 214 -11.43 9.56 6.64
CA TYR A 214 -12.08 8.58 7.51
C TYR A 214 -11.19 7.34 7.68
N VAL A 215 -10.57 6.87 6.60
CA VAL A 215 -9.65 5.73 6.65
C VAL A 215 -8.43 6.05 7.50
N ALA A 216 -7.88 7.27 7.42
CA ALA A 216 -6.78 7.68 8.29
C ALA A 216 -7.15 7.62 9.79
N TYR A 217 -8.38 8.01 10.18
CA TYR A 217 -8.85 7.86 11.56
C TYR A 217 -9.02 6.39 11.97
N VAL A 218 -9.56 5.55 11.08
CA VAL A 218 -9.67 4.10 11.32
C VAL A 218 -8.28 3.49 11.49
N ASN A 219 -7.33 3.83 10.62
CA ASN A 219 -5.94 3.36 10.71
C ASN A 219 -5.30 3.78 12.04
N LEU A 220 -5.50 5.02 12.50
CA LEU A 220 -4.99 5.48 13.79
C LEU A 220 -5.57 4.65 14.95
N GLY A 221 -6.88 4.43 14.96
CA GLY A 221 -7.56 3.64 15.99
C GLY A 221 -7.12 2.18 16.00
N CYS A 222 -7.22 1.51 14.86
CA CYS A 222 -6.93 0.08 14.75
C CYS A 222 -5.44 -0.21 14.96
N TYR A 223 -4.54 0.49 14.26
CA TYR A 223 -3.12 0.18 14.35
C TYR A 223 -2.50 0.67 15.65
N TYR A 224 -2.76 1.92 16.04
CA TYR A 224 -2.00 2.54 17.13
C TYR A 224 -2.68 2.44 18.50
N LEU A 225 -4.01 2.45 18.57
CA LEU A 225 -4.73 2.34 19.85
C LEU A 225 -5.02 0.90 20.26
N ILE A 226 -5.13 -0.03 19.30
CA ILE A 226 -5.46 -1.43 19.58
C ILE A 226 -4.29 -2.35 19.21
N GLY A 227 -3.86 -2.33 17.95
CA GLY A 227 -2.87 -3.26 17.39
C GLY A 227 -1.50 -3.20 18.06
N LEU A 228 -0.94 -1.98 18.24
CA LEU A 228 0.34 -1.79 18.91
C LEU A 228 0.32 -2.21 20.38
N PRO A 229 -0.63 -1.75 21.23
CA PRO A 229 -0.74 -2.23 22.60
C PRO A 229 -0.92 -3.75 22.71
N LEU A 230 -1.76 -4.35 21.85
CA LEU A 230 -1.97 -5.79 21.85
C LEU A 230 -0.71 -6.54 21.43
N GLY A 231 -0.01 -6.09 20.40
CA GLY A 231 1.29 -6.64 19.99
C GLY A 231 2.34 -6.55 21.09
N PHE A 232 2.42 -5.41 21.79
CA PHE A 232 3.35 -5.25 22.91
C PHE A 232 3.00 -6.21 24.08
N LEU A 233 1.71 -6.30 24.43
CA LEU A 233 1.22 -7.18 25.49
C LEU A 233 1.47 -8.66 25.16
N MET A 234 1.17 -9.09 23.94
CA MET A 234 1.42 -10.47 23.49
C MET A 234 2.91 -10.80 23.43
N GLY A 235 3.73 -9.87 22.91
CA GLY A 235 5.17 -10.04 22.82
C GLY A 235 5.87 -10.16 24.16
N ARG A 236 5.70 -9.16 25.03
CA ARG A 236 6.41 -9.06 26.32
C ARG A 236 5.59 -9.51 27.51
N GLY A 237 4.32 -9.13 27.58
CA GLY A 237 3.45 -9.47 28.72
C GLY A 237 3.19 -10.97 28.84
N PHE A 238 2.89 -11.64 27.71
CA PHE A 238 2.70 -13.09 27.66
C PHE A 238 3.96 -13.86 27.22
N ASN A 239 5.09 -13.18 27.06
CA ASN A 239 6.37 -13.74 26.66
C ASN A 239 6.34 -14.60 25.38
N GLN A 240 5.50 -14.24 24.40
CA GLN A 240 5.36 -14.96 23.13
C GLN A 240 6.33 -14.47 22.04
N GLY A 241 7.23 -13.53 22.37
CA GLY A 241 8.28 -13.03 21.46
C GLY A 241 7.72 -12.41 20.17
N VAL A 242 8.44 -12.55 19.06
CA VAL A 242 8.04 -11.96 17.76
C VAL A 242 6.70 -12.50 17.26
N MET A 243 6.42 -13.78 17.50
CA MET A 243 5.15 -14.38 17.10
C MET A 243 3.98 -13.68 17.79
N GLY A 244 4.08 -13.41 19.09
CA GLY A 244 3.07 -12.66 19.84
C GLY A 244 2.89 -11.24 19.34
N ILE A 245 4.01 -10.53 19.10
CA ILE A 245 3.96 -9.15 18.59
C ILE A 245 3.24 -9.10 17.25
N TRP A 246 3.66 -9.95 16.31
CA TRP A 246 3.10 -9.95 14.98
C TRP A 246 1.65 -10.41 14.97
N ALA A 247 1.29 -11.47 15.72
CA ALA A 247 -0.09 -11.91 15.86
C ALA A 247 -0.98 -10.80 16.46
N GLY A 248 -0.57 -10.17 17.56
CA GLY A 248 -1.32 -9.07 18.17
C GLY A 248 -1.51 -7.90 17.21
N MET A 249 -0.49 -7.58 16.41
CA MET A 249 -0.58 -6.52 15.41
C MET A 249 -1.50 -6.89 14.23
N ILE A 250 -1.51 -8.14 13.79
CA ILE A 250 -2.43 -8.62 12.73
C ILE A 250 -3.87 -8.56 13.24
N PHE A 251 -4.15 -9.26 14.35
CA PHE A 251 -5.52 -9.45 14.83
C PHE A 251 -6.11 -8.20 15.49
N GLY A 252 -5.30 -7.41 16.20
CA GLY A 252 -5.73 -6.16 16.83
C GLY A 252 -5.71 -4.96 15.88
N GLY A 253 -4.90 -5.00 14.82
CA GLY A 253 -4.76 -3.91 13.85
C GLY A 253 -5.39 -4.22 12.51
N THR A 254 -4.64 -4.92 11.65
CA THR A 254 -5.00 -5.14 10.23
C THR A 254 -6.34 -5.83 10.06
N ALA A 255 -6.66 -6.85 10.86
CA ALA A 255 -7.93 -7.57 10.76
C ALA A 255 -9.12 -6.68 11.12
N ILE A 256 -9.03 -5.90 12.22
CA ILE A 256 -10.09 -4.97 12.65
C ILE A 256 -10.27 -3.86 11.62
N GLN A 257 -9.17 -3.29 11.13
CA GLN A 257 -9.19 -2.24 10.10
C GLN A 257 -9.86 -2.76 8.82
N THR A 258 -9.49 -3.96 8.36
CA THR A 258 -10.07 -4.59 7.17
C THR A 258 -11.57 -4.81 7.35
N LEU A 259 -11.99 -5.28 8.53
CA LEU A 259 -13.40 -5.48 8.85
C LEU A 259 -14.18 -4.16 8.82
N ILE A 260 -13.66 -3.10 9.45
CA ILE A 260 -14.32 -1.78 9.46
C ILE A 260 -14.45 -1.24 8.03
N LEU A 261 -13.37 -1.26 7.24
CA LEU A 261 -13.42 -0.81 5.84
C LEU A 261 -14.38 -1.64 5.00
N SER A 262 -14.45 -2.95 5.23
CA SER A 262 -15.39 -3.83 4.54
C SER A 262 -16.84 -3.43 4.87
N ILE A 263 -17.15 -3.19 6.15
CA ILE A 263 -18.48 -2.75 6.58
C ILE A 263 -18.83 -1.39 5.98
N MET A 264 -17.90 -0.43 6.01
CA MET A 264 -18.09 0.89 5.40
C MET A 264 -18.40 0.77 3.91
N THR A 265 -17.64 -0.06 3.20
CA THR A 265 -17.80 -0.27 1.75
C THR A 265 -19.11 -0.98 1.41
N ILE A 266 -19.51 -1.99 2.18
CA ILE A 266 -20.76 -2.74 1.98
C ILE A 266 -21.98 -1.87 2.27
N ARG A 267 -21.93 -1.04 3.33
CA ARG A 267 -23.02 -0.15 3.72
C ARG A 267 -23.06 1.17 2.97
N CYS A 268 -22.11 1.41 2.09
CA CYS A 268 -22.06 2.63 1.29
C CYS A 268 -23.29 2.73 0.37
N ASP A 269 -23.93 3.88 0.42
CA ASP A 269 -24.90 4.31 -0.59
C ASP A 269 -24.13 4.88 -1.80
N TRP A 270 -23.83 4.00 -2.74
CA TRP A 270 -23.04 4.34 -3.93
C TRP A 270 -23.71 5.36 -4.85
N ASP A 271 -25.04 5.39 -4.89
CA ASP A 271 -25.78 6.33 -5.72
C ASP A 271 -25.68 7.74 -5.13
N LYS A 272 -25.77 7.86 -3.79
CA LYS A 272 -25.53 9.13 -3.09
C LYS A 272 -24.11 9.64 -3.24
N GLU A 273 -23.11 8.77 -3.22
CA GLU A 273 -21.72 9.17 -3.43
C GLU A 273 -21.46 9.62 -4.87
N ALA A 274 -22.11 8.97 -5.85
CA ALA A 274 -22.04 9.40 -7.25
C ALA A 274 -22.70 10.77 -7.44
N GLU A 275 -23.82 11.05 -6.76
CA GLU A 275 -24.46 12.36 -6.76
C GLU A 275 -23.53 13.45 -6.19
N LYS A 276 -22.88 13.19 -5.05
CA LYS A 276 -21.89 14.10 -4.45
C LYS A 276 -20.72 14.39 -5.40
N ALA A 277 -20.18 13.35 -6.03
CA ALA A 277 -19.07 13.48 -6.97
C ALA A 277 -19.48 14.31 -8.20
N SER A 278 -20.66 14.04 -8.76
CA SER A 278 -21.21 14.80 -9.90
C SER A 278 -21.43 16.28 -9.56
N MET A 279 -21.98 16.58 -8.37
CA MET A 279 -22.12 17.96 -7.90
C MET A 279 -20.77 18.67 -7.76
N HIS A 280 -19.76 17.98 -7.24
CA HIS A 280 -18.41 18.52 -7.15
C HIS A 280 -17.86 18.88 -8.53
N ILE A 281 -17.98 18.00 -9.52
CA ILE A 281 -17.49 18.25 -10.89
C ILE A 281 -18.24 19.42 -11.54
N LYS A 282 -19.57 19.51 -11.38
CA LYS A 282 -20.37 20.60 -11.95
C LYS A 282 -19.93 21.97 -11.45
N LYS A 283 -19.63 22.08 -10.14
CA LYS A 283 -19.09 23.32 -9.57
C LYS A 283 -17.83 23.81 -10.32
N TRP A 284 -16.92 22.90 -10.66
CA TRP A 284 -15.70 23.25 -11.38
C TRP A 284 -15.97 23.56 -12.86
N ALA A 285 -16.94 22.90 -13.49
CA ALA A 285 -17.32 23.18 -14.87
C ALA A 285 -17.95 24.58 -15.02
N GLU A 286 -18.75 25.02 -14.05
CA GLU A 286 -19.40 26.35 -14.04
C GLU A 286 -18.42 27.50 -13.72
N GLU A 287 -17.28 27.22 -13.07
CA GLU A 287 -16.23 28.21 -12.78
C GLU A 287 -15.25 28.45 -13.95
N THR A 288 -15.25 27.58 -14.97
CA THR A 288 -14.54 27.81 -16.25
C THR A 288 -15.41 28.63 -17.19
N PRO A 289 -15.05 29.89 -17.52
CA PRO A 289 -15.75 30.62 -18.57
C PRO A 289 -15.56 29.88 -19.89
N GLU A 290 -16.66 29.64 -20.61
CA GLU A 290 -16.60 29.25 -22.02
C GLU A 290 -15.81 30.33 -22.78
N HIS A 291 -14.61 29.99 -23.23
CA HIS A 291 -13.80 30.79 -24.14
C HIS A 291 -13.94 30.27 -25.56
#